data_AF-A0A1W6Z7G6-F1
#
_entry.id   AF-A0A1W6Z7G6-F1
#
_cell.length_a   1.000
_cell.length_b   1.000
_cell.length_c   1.000
_cell.angle_alpha   90.00
_cell.angle_beta   90.00
_cell.angle_gamma   90.00
#
_symmetry.space_group_name_H-M   'P 1'
#
loop_
_entity.id
_entity.type
_entity.pdbx_description
1 polymer ?
#
loop_
_entity_poly.entity_id
_entity_poly.type
_entity_poly.pdbx_seq_one_letter_code
_entity_poly.pdbx_strand_id
1 'polypeptide(L)' 'MGAVLSPIVSEFETEEHAVSYDRWFRAKVQTSLADPRPSIPHDEVMARMDAIINAAEENRQQGQKG' A
#
# COMPACT_ATOMS: atom_id res chain seq x y z
N MET A 1 9.82 19.11 -15.32
CA MET A 1 9.74 18.03 -16.31
C MET A 1 11.11 17.41 -16.33
N GLY A 2 11.24 16.34 -15.56
CA GLY A 2 12.49 15.65 -15.31
C GLY A 2 12.87 14.82 -16.52
N ALA A 3 14.05 14.22 -16.48
CA ALA A 3 14.44 13.32 -17.53
C ALA A 3 13.45 12.15 -17.61
N VAL A 4 12.97 11.86 -18.81
CA VAL A 4 12.11 10.70 -19.10
C VAL A 4 12.97 9.45 -19.00
N LEU A 5 12.50 8.48 -18.23
CA LEU A 5 13.18 7.22 -18.00
C LEU A 5 12.63 6.13 -18.92
N SER A 6 13.51 5.22 -19.35
CA SER A 6 13.11 4.05 -20.13
C SER A 6 12.32 3.07 -19.25
N PRO A 7 11.18 2.52 -19.73
CA PRO A 7 10.40 1.51 -18.99
C PRO A 7 11.18 0.22 -18.68
N ILE A 8 12.28 -0.06 -19.40
CA ILE A 8 13.14 -1.23 -19.14
C ILE A 8 14.03 -0.99 -17.92
N VAL A 9 14.40 0.27 -17.65
CA VAL A 9 15.33 0.66 -16.58
C VAL A 9 14.60 1.09 -15.32
N SER A 10 13.40 1.68 -15.47
CA SER A 10 12.64 2.25 -14.37
C SER A 10 11.15 2.02 -14.55
N GLU A 11 10.45 1.74 -13.45
CA GLU A 11 8.99 1.70 -13.38
C GLU A 11 8.35 3.10 -13.39
N PHE A 12 9.13 4.14 -13.09
CA PHE A 12 8.71 5.54 -13.13
C PHE A 12 9.01 6.15 -14.50
N GLU A 13 8.04 6.93 -15.01
CA GLU A 13 8.16 7.67 -16.27
C GLU A 13 9.25 8.75 -16.22
N THR A 14 9.48 9.37 -15.06
CA THR A 14 10.45 10.46 -14.91
C THR A 14 11.29 10.31 -13.65
N GLU A 15 12.50 10.88 -13.68
CA GLU A 15 13.35 10.99 -12.49
C GLU A 15 12.66 11.75 -11.36
N GLU A 16 11.91 12.81 -11.69
CA GLU A 16 11.14 13.59 -10.71
C GLU A 16 10.13 12.72 -9.96
N HIS A 17 9.42 11.83 -10.66
CA HIS A 17 8.48 10.88 -10.05
C HIS A 17 9.20 9.85 -9.17
N ALA A 18 10.31 9.29 -9.64
CA ALA A 18 11.10 8.32 -8.88
C ALA A 18 11.63 8.92 -7.56
N VAL A 19 12.17 10.14 -7.62
CA VAL A 19 12.69 10.83 -6.42
C VAL A 19 11.57 11.24 -5.47
N SER A 20 10.41 11.64 -6.00
CA SER A 20 9.22 11.93 -5.18
C SER A 20 8.76 10.67 -4.42
N TYR A 21 8.69 9.54 -5.13
CA TYR A 21 8.33 8.25 -4.54
C TYR A 21 9.33 7.80 -3.48
N ASP A 22 10.65 7.86 -3.76
CA ASP A 22 11.69 7.46 -2.80
C ASP A 22 11.59 8.28 -1.50
N ARG A 23 11.39 9.60 -1.59
CA ARG A 23 11.21 10.46 -0.41
C ARG A 23 10.00 10.05 0.42
N TRP A 24 8.85 9.84 -0.22
CA TRP A 24 7.64 9.38 0.46
C TRP A 24 7.82 7.99 1.08
N PHE A 25 8.42 7.06 0.33
CA PHE A 25 8.62 5.68 0.75
C PHE A 25 9.51 5.61 1.98
N ARG A 26 10.63 6.35 1.99
CA ARG A 26 11.52 6.44 3.16
C ARG A 26 10.80 7.01 4.37
N ALA A 27 10.03 8.10 4.21
CA ALA A 27 9.26 8.68 5.31
C ALA A 27 8.22 7.70 5.87
N LYS A 28 7.56 6.94 5.00
CA LYS A 28 6.61 5.89 5.40
C LYS A 28 7.29 4.77 6.17
N VAL A 29 8.43 4.27 5.67
CA VAL A 29 9.21 3.23 6.35
C VAL A 29 9.70 3.70 7.71
N GLN A 30 10.23 4.92 7.82
CA GLN A 30 10.67 5.45 9.11
C GLN A 30 9.52 5.56 10.12
N THR A 31 8.35 6.02 9.68
CA THR A 31 7.14 6.05 10.51
C THR A 31 6.75 4.65 10.98
N SER A 32 6.82 3.64 10.10
CA SER A 32 6.52 2.25 10.45
C SER A 32 7.54 1.63 11.41
N LEU A 33 8.82 1.95 11.27
CA LEU A 33 9.88 1.46 12.18
C LEU A 33 9.81 2.12 13.56
N ALA A 34 9.36 3.38 13.62
CA ALA A 34 9.17 4.11 14.87
C ALA A 34 7.92 3.67 15.65
N ASP A 35 7.06 2.83 15.06
CA ASP A 35 5.87 2.32 15.72
C ASP A 35 6.25 1.35 16.84
N PRO A 36 5.89 1.65 18.12
CA PRO A 36 6.29 0.82 19.25
C PRO A 36 5.47 -0.47 19.37
N ARG A 37 4.42 -0.63 18.56
CA ARG A 37 3.57 -1.82 18.62
C ARG A 37 4.35 -3.05 18.18
N PRO A 38 4.19 -4.20 18.87
CA PRO A 38 4.82 -5.44 18.44
C PRO A 38 4.28 -5.87 17.07
N SER A 39 5.11 -6.55 16.30
CA SER A 39 4.65 -7.23 15.09
C SER A 39 3.62 -8.30 15.42
N ILE A 40 2.65 -8.49 14.52
CA ILE A 40 1.65 -9.56 14.64
C ILE A 40 2.08 -10.79 13.83
N PRO A 41 1.70 -12.01 14.26
CA PRO A 41 1.93 -13.23 13.48
C PRO A 41 1.25 -13.19 12.11
N HIS A 42 1.78 -13.95 11.16
CA HIS A 42 1.21 -14.04 9.80
C HIS A 42 -0.27 -14.49 9.83
N ASP A 43 -0.61 -15.50 10.62
CA ASP A 43 -1.98 -16.02 10.72
C ASP A 43 -2.98 -14.94 11.19
N GLU A 44 -2.52 -14.06 12.08
CA GLU A 44 -3.33 -12.93 12.56
C GLU A 44 -3.55 -11.89 11.46
N VAL A 45 -2.54 -11.63 10.61
CA VAL A 45 -2.70 -10.78 9.42
C VAL A 45 -3.76 -11.37 8.49
N MET A 46 -3.68 -12.67 8.20
CA MET A 46 -4.62 -13.34 7.29
C MET A 46 -6.05 -13.30 7.83
N ALA A 47 -6.26 -13.62 9.11
CA ALA A 47 -7.57 -13.54 9.74
C ALA A 47 -8.19 -12.12 9.68
N ARG A 48 -7.37 -11.09 9.85
CA ARG A 48 -7.81 -9.69 9.71
C ARG A 48 -8.18 -9.34 8.27
N MET A 49 -7.44 -9.83 7.28
CA MET A 49 -7.74 -9.61 5.86
C MET A 49 -9.04 -10.30 5.45
N ASP A 50 -9.26 -11.55 5.86
CA ASP A 50 -10.51 -12.28 5.61
C ASP A 50 -11.72 -11.52 6.18
N ALA A 51 -11.60 -10.99 7.39
CA ALA A 51 -12.66 -10.18 8.01
C ALA A 51 -12.98 -8.91 7.20
N ILE A 52 -11.95 -8.22 6.68
CA ILE A 52 -12.14 -7.02 5.84
C ILE A 52 -12.84 -7.37 4.52
N ILE A 53 -12.43 -8.47 3.88
CA ILE A 53 -13.02 -8.93 2.61
C ILE A 53 -14.48 -9.31 2.82
N ASN A 54 -14.79 -10.13 3.83
CA ASN A 54 -16.14 -10.55 4.13
C ASN A 54 -17.06 -9.34 4.39
N ALA A 55 -16.59 -8.36 5.18
CA ALA A 55 -17.35 -7.14 5.43
C ALA A 55 -17.60 -6.34 4.14
N ALA A 56 -16.62 -6.25 3.24
CA ALA A 56 -16.79 -5.58 1.96
C ALA A 56 -17.80 -6.31 1.04
N GLU A 57 -17.79 -7.64 1.03
CA GLU A 57 -18.73 -8.45 0.26
C GLU A 57 -20.17 -8.32 0.78
N GLU A 58 -20.37 -8.38 2.09
CA GLU A 58 -21.68 -8.17 2.72
C GLU A 58 -22.24 -6.78 2.38
N ASN A 59 -21.41 -5.74 2.48
CA ASN A 59 -21.80 -4.37 2.12
C ASN A 59 -22.23 -4.28 0.65
N ARG A 60 -21.49 -4.94 -0.26
CA ARG A 60 -21.83 -4.99 -1.68
C ARG A 60 -23.16 -5.71 -1.93
N GLN A 61 -23.42 -6.81 -1.22
CA GLN A 61 -24.67 -7.56 -1.34
C GLN A 61 -25.87 -6.80 -0.79
N GLN A 62 -25.70 -6.05 0.31
CA GLN A 62 -26.73 -5.20 0.88
C GLN A 62 -27.07 -4.03 -0.04
N GLY A 63 -26.06 -3.40 -0.66
CA GLY A 63 -26.26 -2.33 -1.65
C GLY A 63 -26.88 -2.77 -2.98
N GLN A 64 -26.88 -4.07 -3.30
CA GLN A 64 -27.58 -4.63 -4.47
C GLN A 64 -29.01 -5.08 -4.18
N LYS A 65 -29.40 -5.15 -2.90
CA LYS A 65 -30.75 -5.54 -2.46
C LYS A 65 -31.68 -4.35 -2.20
N GLY A 66 -31.18 -3.12 -2.29
CA GLY A 66 -31.96 -1.87 -2.23
C GLY A 66 -32.09 -1.26 -3.62
#